data_AF-A0A534ILU1-F1
#
_entry.id   AF-A0A534ILU1-F1
#
_cell.length_a   1.000
_cell.length_b   1.000
_cell.length_c   1.000
_cell.angle_alpha   90.00
_cell.angle_beta   90.00
_cell.angle_gamma   90.00
#
_symmetry.space_group_name_H-M   'P 1'
#
loop_
_entity.id
_entity.type
_entity.pdbx_description
1 polymer ?
#
loop_
_entity_poly.entity_id
_entity_poly.type
_entity_poly.pdbx_seq_one_letter_code
_entity_poly.pdbx_strand_id
1 'polypeptide(L)'
;MYDVRFTVKVPAGMVEADLARPVIEVVNHATGKVEFEVYTFGEQVVVMPVEGIAAQNPLWGMAEPELTRRLRDELGTRFEVTIDGDRHATLYVDEDEVGRVIGAGGSRIKEMEAEYGFGFEVKSLREAPGRGRGGEGAPRKVDAGARPDVAEDKKSLFLKLPRNMAGKDVEVLVDGSPIFRGSVGRDGVMRFARRSDVADRILDAKFRKRDLRVRVTG
;
A
#
# COMPACT_ATOMS: atom_id res chain seq x y z
N MET A 1 -5.99 -32.14 -16.86
CA MET A 1 -5.41 -32.94 -15.78
C MET A 1 -4.34 -32.10 -15.11
N TYR A 2 -4.29 -32.11 -13.79
CA TYR A 2 -3.36 -31.30 -13.02
C TYR A 2 -2.55 -32.20 -12.09
N ASP A 3 -1.26 -31.92 -11.99
CA ASP A 3 -0.36 -32.51 -11.03
C ASP A 3 -0.19 -31.57 -9.84
N VAL A 4 0.02 -32.14 -8.66
CA VAL A 4 0.22 -31.41 -7.43
C VAL A 4 1.61 -31.73 -6.90
N ARG A 5 2.42 -30.70 -6.65
CA ARG A 5 3.80 -30.85 -6.17
C ARG A 5 4.05 -30.03 -4.92
N PHE A 6 4.70 -30.62 -3.93
CA PHE A 6 5.17 -29.90 -2.75
C PHE A 6 6.55 -29.32 -3.00
N THR A 7 6.78 -28.06 -2.63
CA THR A 7 8.08 -27.40 -2.68
C THR A 7 8.23 -26.37 -1.56
N VAL A 8 9.46 -25.90 -1.34
CA VAL A 8 9.75 -24.78 -0.43
C VAL A 8 10.38 -23.67 -1.26
N LYS A 9 9.69 -22.53 -1.34
CA LYS A 9 10.14 -21.36 -2.11
C LYS A 9 9.48 -20.08 -1.60
N VAL A 10 9.89 -18.94 -2.15
CA VAL A 10 9.16 -17.67 -1.98
C VAL A 10 7.88 -17.75 -2.83
N PRO A 11 6.68 -17.65 -2.24
CA PRO A 11 5.44 -17.77 -3.00
C PRO A 11 5.21 -16.61 -3.97
N ALA A 12 4.47 -16.88 -5.04
CA ALA A 12 3.99 -15.86 -5.98
C ALA A 12 3.17 -14.79 -5.23
N GLY A 13 3.52 -13.52 -5.45
CA GLY A 13 2.95 -12.37 -4.74
C GLY A 13 3.72 -11.94 -3.48
N MET A 14 4.90 -12.53 -3.19
CA MET A 14 5.80 -12.06 -2.12
C MET A 14 7.14 -11.60 -2.70
N VAL A 15 7.68 -10.50 -2.17
CA VAL A 15 8.90 -9.83 -2.72
C VAL A 15 10.17 -10.16 -1.91
N GLU A 16 10.07 -10.51 -0.62
CA GLU A 16 11.25 -10.77 0.23
C GLU A 16 11.63 -12.26 0.34
N ALA A 17 12.93 -12.55 0.23
CA ALA A 17 13.50 -13.90 0.15
C ALA A 17 13.49 -14.67 1.49
N ASP A 18 13.43 -13.98 2.62
CA ASP A 18 13.38 -14.58 3.96
C ASP A 18 12.00 -15.20 4.28
N LEU A 19 11.05 -15.12 3.34
CA LEU A 19 9.69 -15.68 3.43
C LEU A 19 9.55 -17.05 2.75
N ALA A 20 10.63 -17.83 2.63
CA ALA A 20 10.53 -19.18 2.08
C ALA A 20 9.54 -20.02 2.90
N ARG A 21 8.49 -20.52 2.23
CA ARG A 21 7.38 -21.24 2.88
C ARG A 21 7.09 -22.55 2.14
N PRO A 22 6.44 -23.49 2.80
CA PRO A 22 5.82 -24.62 2.13
C PRO A 22 4.78 -24.14 1.12
N VAL A 23 4.95 -24.52 -0.15
CA VAL A 23 4.04 -24.18 -1.26
C VAL A 23 3.65 -25.47 -1.97
N ILE A 24 2.37 -25.56 -2.33
CA ILE A 24 1.85 -26.57 -3.24
C ILE A 24 1.71 -25.95 -4.63
N GLU A 25 2.45 -26.47 -5.61
CA GLU A 25 2.34 -26.08 -7.00
C GLU A 25 1.27 -26.92 -7.70
N VAL A 26 0.31 -26.25 -8.34
CA VAL A 26 -0.68 -26.87 -9.22
C VAL A 26 -0.17 -26.74 -10.65
N VAL A 27 0.26 -27.86 -11.22
CA VAL A 27 0.94 -27.93 -12.50
C VAL A 27 0.00 -28.51 -13.55
N ASN A 28 -0.13 -27.85 -14.69
CA ASN A 28 -0.87 -28.40 -15.81
C ASN A 28 -0.10 -29.58 -16.41
N HIS A 29 -0.67 -30.78 -16.33
CA HIS A 29 -0.01 -32.02 -16.76
C HIS A 29 0.34 -32.00 -18.26
N ALA A 30 -0.45 -31.29 -19.10
CA ALA A 30 -0.21 -31.25 -20.54
C ALA A 30 0.95 -30.31 -20.92
N THR A 31 1.18 -29.25 -20.14
CA THR A 31 2.18 -28.23 -20.46
C THR A 31 3.40 -28.25 -19.54
N GLY A 32 3.31 -28.93 -18.39
CA GLY A 32 4.33 -28.94 -17.34
C GLY A 32 4.48 -27.61 -16.61
N LYS A 33 3.62 -26.62 -16.87
CA LYS A 33 3.68 -25.29 -16.27
C LYS A 33 2.92 -25.23 -14.96
N VAL A 34 3.49 -24.56 -13.97
CA VAL A 34 2.75 -24.17 -12.76
C VAL A 34 1.73 -23.12 -13.17
N GLU A 35 0.45 -23.37 -12.89
CA GLU A 35 -0.64 -22.41 -13.15
C GLU A 35 -1.11 -21.75 -11.85
N PHE A 36 -1.01 -22.46 -10.72
CA PHE A 36 -1.34 -21.93 -9.40
C PHE A 36 -0.34 -22.37 -8.32
N GLU A 37 -0.26 -21.58 -7.27
CA GLU A 37 0.42 -21.89 -6.02
C GLU A 37 -0.58 -21.84 -4.87
N VAL A 38 -0.51 -22.81 -3.96
CA VAL A 38 -1.30 -22.83 -2.74
C VAL A 38 -0.37 -22.75 -1.55
N TYR A 39 -0.61 -21.78 -0.67
CA TYR A 39 0.20 -21.57 0.51
C TYR A 39 -0.60 -20.86 1.60
N THR A 40 -0.03 -20.81 2.80
CA THR A 40 -0.65 -20.15 3.94
C THR A 40 -0.13 -18.72 4.12
N PHE A 41 -1.06 -17.77 4.27
CA PHE A 41 -0.78 -16.39 4.67
C PHE A 41 -1.53 -16.10 5.97
N GLY A 42 -0.79 -15.88 7.07
CA GLY A 42 -1.40 -15.80 8.40
C GLY A 42 -2.11 -17.10 8.76
N GLU A 43 -3.43 -17.03 8.98
CA GLU A 43 -4.30 -18.18 9.29
C GLU A 43 -5.15 -18.65 8.08
N GLN A 44 -4.93 -18.05 6.91
CA GLN A 44 -5.74 -18.32 5.71
C GLN A 44 -4.93 -19.14 4.69
N VAL A 45 -5.59 -20.08 4.03
CA VAL A 45 -5.03 -20.81 2.87
C VAL A 45 -5.40 -20.04 1.60
N VAL A 46 -4.39 -19.65 0.83
CA VAL A 46 -4.53 -18.83 -0.36
C VAL A 46 -4.17 -19.65 -1.60
N VAL A 47 -4.96 -19.49 -2.67
CA VAL A 47 -4.68 -20.05 -4.00
C VAL A 47 -4.35 -18.89 -4.94
N MET A 48 -3.12 -18.88 -5.45
CA MET A 48 -2.54 -17.79 -6.22
C MET A 48 -2.22 -18.22 -7.66
N PRO A 49 -2.73 -17.54 -8.69
CA PRO A 49 -2.31 -17.80 -10.06
C PRO A 49 -0.86 -17.31 -10.29
N VAL A 50 -0.02 -18.13 -10.94
CA VAL A 50 1.38 -17.77 -11.26
C VAL A 50 1.53 -17.06 -12.61
N GLU A 51 0.66 -17.34 -13.58
CA GLU A 51 0.58 -16.56 -14.82
C GLU A 51 -0.47 -15.44 -14.63
N GLY A 52 -0.05 -14.17 -14.68
CA GLY A 52 -0.94 -13.00 -14.53
C GLY A 52 -0.69 -12.08 -13.33
N ILE A 53 0.47 -12.20 -12.66
CA ILE A 53 0.87 -11.42 -11.46
C ILE A 53 0.89 -9.88 -11.69
N ALA A 54 0.66 -9.40 -12.91
CA ALA A 54 0.58 -7.96 -13.23
C ALA A 54 -0.74 -7.27 -12.83
N ALA A 55 -1.69 -7.97 -12.20
CA ALA A 55 -2.96 -7.37 -11.80
C ALA A 55 -3.31 -7.73 -10.36
N GLN A 56 -2.92 -6.84 -9.43
CA GLN A 56 -3.34 -6.79 -8.02
C GLN A 56 -2.98 -8.05 -7.23
N ASN A 57 -1.97 -7.98 -6.38
CA ASN A 57 -1.71 -9.02 -5.38
C ASN A 57 -2.96 -9.17 -4.47
N PRO A 58 -3.77 -10.24 -4.61
CA PRO A 58 -5.03 -10.42 -3.87
C PRO A 58 -4.80 -10.53 -2.36
N LEU A 59 -3.55 -10.81 -1.93
CA LEU A 59 -3.13 -10.81 -0.54
C LEU A 59 -3.39 -9.46 0.14
N TRP A 60 -3.25 -8.33 -0.56
CA TRP A 60 -3.45 -7.01 0.05
C TRP A 60 -4.90 -6.78 0.46
N GLY A 61 -5.86 -7.25 -0.33
CA GLY A 61 -7.29 -7.20 0.02
C GLY A 61 -7.66 -8.10 1.19
N MET A 62 -6.84 -9.11 1.51
CA MET A 62 -7.01 -9.98 2.67
C MET A 62 -6.20 -9.50 3.89
N ALA A 63 -5.11 -8.74 3.68
CA ALA A 63 -4.24 -8.25 4.73
C ALA A 63 -4.93 -7.17 5.59
N GLU A 64 -5.67 -6.25 4.99
CA GLU A 64 -6.34 -5.17 5.73
C GLU A 64 -7.41 -5.68 6.71
N PRO A 65 -8.35 -6.58 6.32
CA PRO A 65 -9.31 -7.16 7.26
C PRO A 65 -8.67 -8.01 8.36
N GLU A 66 -7.63 -8.78 8.03
CA GLU A 66 -6.90 -9.63 8.99
C GLU A 66 -6.14 -8.79 10.02
N LEU A 67 -5.39 -7.79 9.54
CA LEU A 67 -4.66 -6.86 10.38
C LEU A 67 -5.61 -6.06 11.27
N THR A 68 -6.72 -5.59 10.71
CA THR A 68 -7.77 -4.90 11.46
C THR A 68 -8.41 -5.80 12.52
N ARG A 69 -8.57 -7.11 12.28
CA ARG A 69 -9.08 -8.04 13.30
C ARG A 69 -8.12 -8.13 14.48
N ARG A 70 -6.84 -8.41 14.22
CA ARG A 70 -5.84 -8.61 15.27
C ARG A 70 -5.58 -7.35 16.10
N LEU A 71 -5.47 -6.20 15.43
CA LEU A 71 -5.30 -4.91 16.12
C LEU A 71 -6.50 -4.54 16.99
N ARG A 72 -7.71 -5.01 16.65
CA ARG A 72 -8.90 -4.77 17.45
C ARG A 72 -8.82 -5.43 18.82
N ASP A 73 -8.31 -6.65 18.85
CA ASP A 73 -8.15 -7.42 20.09
C ASP A 73 -7.03 -6.83 20.97
N GLU A 74 -5.99 -6.27 20.36
CA GLU A 74 -4.83 -5.75 21.07
C GLU A 74 -4.98 -4.29 21.56
N LEU A 75 -5.56 -3.41 20.72
CA LEU A 75 -5.61 -1.98 20.99
C LEU A 75 -6.73 -1.60 21.95
N GLY A 76 -7.88 -2.30 21.90
CA GLY A 76 -9.03 -2.00 22.78
C GLY A 76 -9.60 -0.59 22.64
N THR A 77 -9.22 0.15 21.60
CA THR A 77 -9.69 1.51 21.30
C THR A 77 -10.28 1.58 19.90
N ARG A 78 -10.87 2.71 19.53
CA ARG A 78 -11.34 2.96 18.17
C ARG A 78 -10.15 3.27 17.27
N PHE A 79 -10.12 2.64 16.11
CA PHE A 79 -9.09 2.88 15.11
C PHE A 79 -9.57 2.59 13.70
N GLU A 80 -8.83 3.13 12.72
CA GLU A 80 -8.93 2.81 11.30
C GLU A 80 -7.54 2.47 10.77
N VAL A 81 -7.42 1.53 9.84
CA VAL A 81 -6.15 1.08 9.27
C VAL A 81 -6.19 1.26 7.77
N THR A 82 -5.15 1.82 7.20
CA THR A 82 -4.94 1.84 5.74
C THR A 82 -3.60 1.22 5.41
N ILE A 83 -3.54 0.33 4.42
CA ILE A 83 -2.29 -0.28 3.96
C ILE A 83 -1.85 0.40 2.66
N ASP A 84 -0.69 1.04 2.69
CA ASP A 84 -0.10 1.76 1.57
C ASP A 84 1.05 0.93 0.96
N GLY A 85 0.71 -0.02 0.07
CA GLY A 85 1.70 -0.84 -0.61
C GLY A 85 2.49 -1.78 0.31
N ASP A 86 3.49 -2.47 -0.25
CA ASP A 86 4.12 -3.70 0.28
C ASP A 86 4.75 -3.56 1.69
N ARG A 87 3.90 -3.61 2.72
CA ARG A 87 4.16 -3.63 4.18
C ARG A 87 4.21 -2.28 4.92
N HIS A 88 3.52 -1.24 4.46
CA HIS A 88 3.33 -0.03 5.27
C HIS A 88 1.85 0.13 5.65
N ALA A 89 1.55 0.21 6.94
CA ALA A 89 0.21 0.43 7.45
C ALA A 89 0.14 1.73 8.24
N THR A 90 -0.84 2.59 7.93
CA THR A 90 -1.14 3.77 8.74
C THR A 90 -2.29 3.43 9.67
N LEU A 91 -2.04 3.54 10.96
CA LEU A 91 -2.99 3.31 12.04
C LEU A 91 -3.50 4.68 12.54
N TYR A 92 -4.77 4.93 12.31
CA TYR A 92 -5.46 6.13 12.78
C TYR A 92 -6.16 5.82 14.09
N VAL A 93 -5.83 6.54 15.17
CA VAL A 93 -6.39 6.36 16.52
C VAL A 93 -6.82 7.70 17.11
N ASP A 94 -7.64 7.67 18.16
CA ASP A 94 -7.99 8.91 18.87
C ASP A 94 -6.72 9.65 19.36
N GLU A 95 -6.76 10.98 19.42
CA GLU A 95 -5.56 11.83 19.60
C GLU A 95 -4.85 11.58 20.94
N ASP A 96 -5.61 11.26 21.97
CA ASP A 96 -5.16 10.83 23.30
C ASP A 96 -4.54 9.43 23.32
N GLU A 97 -4.83 8.61 22.31
CA GLU A 97 -4.36 7.22 22.20
C GLU A 97 -3.04 7.10 21.44
N VAL A 98 -2.66 8.08 20.62
CA VAL A 98 -1.43 8.07 19.81
C VAL A 98 -0.20 7.74 20.66
N GLY A 99 -0.04 8.41 21.81
CA GLY A 99 1.10 8.17 22.70
C GLY A 99 1.10 6.76 23.31
N ARG A 100 -0.07 6.22 23.64
CA ARG A 100 -0.23 4.86 24.21
C ARG A 100 0.11 3.79 23.18
N VAL A 101 -0.30 3.99 21.93
CA VAL A 101 -0.05 3.06 20.82
C VAL A 101 1.42 3.06 20.42
N ILE A 102 2.07 4.24 20.37
CA ILE A 102 3.51 4.32 20.11
C ILE A 102 4.32 3.67 21.24
N GLY A 103 3.93 3.93 22.49
CA GLY A 103 4.65 3.49 23.68
C GLY A 103 5.92 4.31 23.97
N ALA A 104 6.49 4.13 25.16
CA ALA A 104 7.67 4.88 25.59
C ALA A 104 8.86 4.62 24.64
N GLY A 105 9.37 5.68 23.99
CA GLY A 105 10.46 5.54 23.02
C GLY A 105 10.13 4.70 21.78
N GLY A 106 8.83 4.50 21.50
CA GLY A 106 8.38 3.65 20.39
C GLY A 106 8.50 2.16 20.66
N SER A 107 8.58 1.72 21.92
CA SER A 107 8.74 0.29 22.25
C SER A 107 7.56 -0.55 21.76
N ARG A 108 6.34 -0.08 22.03
CA ARG A 108 5.12 -0.79 21.68
C ARG A 108 4.93 -0.88 20.18
N ILE A 109 5.12 0.21 19.45
CA ILE A 109 4.96 0.19 17.99
C ILE A 109 5.97 -0.74 17.34
N LYS A 110 7.22 -0.79 17.82
CA LYS A 110 8.23 -1.73 17.30
C LYS A 110 7.89 -3.20 17.57
N GLU A 111 7.31 -3.49 18.74
CA GLU A 111 6.80 -4.83 19.05
C GLU A 111 5.68 -5.24 18.08
N MET A 112 4.73 -4.32 17.83
CA MET A 112 3.67 -4.54 16.84
C MET A 112 4.23 -4.71 15.42
N GLU A 113 5.19 -3.88 15.01
CA GLU A 113 5.83 -4.01 13.69
C GLU A 113 6.50 -5.39 13.51
N ALA A 114 7.18 -5.88 14.54
CA ALA A 114 7.83 -7.19 14.53
C ALA A 114 6.81 -8.35 14.52
N GLU A 115 5.69 -8.22 15.24
CA GLU A 115 4.64 -9.23 15.32
C GLU A 115 3.83 -9.33 14.03
N TYR A 116 3.42 -8.19 13.47
CA TYR A 116 2.54 -8.15 12.30
C TYR A 116 3.29 -8.08 10.97
N GLY A 117 4.59 -7.75 10.98
CA GLY A 117 5.41 -7.66 9.77
C GLY A 117 5.07 -6.46 8.88
N PHE A 118 4.48 -5.41 9.45
CA PHE A 118 4.20 -4.13 8.79
C PHE A 118 5.00 -3.03 9.46
N GLY A 119 5.51 -2.06 8.71
CA GLY A 119 5.90 -0.77 9.27
C GLY A 119 4.64 0.03 9.60
N PHE A 120 4.54 0.57 10.82
CA PHE A 120 3.36 1.28 11.27
C PHE A 120 3.61 2.80 11.39
N GLU A 121 2.78 3.59 10.72
CA GLU A 121 2.65 5.03 10.98
C GLU A 121 1.43 5.26 11.85
N VAL A 122 1.59 5.87 13.05
CA VAL A 122 0.47 6.18 13.94
C VAL A 122 0.05 7.63 13.76
N LYS A 123 -1.23 7.86 13.48
CA LYS A 123 -1.83 9.19 13.24
C LYS A 123 -3.13 9.39 14.01
N SER A 124 -3.56 10.64 14.10
CA SER A 124 -4.87 10.96 14.67
C SER A 124 -5.99 10.49 13.75
N LEU A 125 -7.09 10.00 14.31
CA LEU A 125 -8.34 9.69 13.60
C LEU A 125 -8.90 10.90 12.85
N ARG A 126 -8.51 12.12 13.23
CA ARG A 126 -8.82 13.37 12.49
C ARG A 126 -8.16 13.43 11.12
N GLU A 127 -7.05 12.72 10.94
CA GLU A 127 -6.29 12.62 9.71
C GLU A 127 -6.74 11.43 8.84
N ALA A 128 -7.70 10.63 9.32
CA ALA A 128 -8.20 9.46 8.61
C ALA A 128 -8.90 9.86 7.29
N PRO A 129 -8.61 9.18 6.17
CA PRO A 129 -9.27 9.41 4.89
C PRO A 129 -10.77 9.17 5.01
N GLY A 130 -11.60 10.18 4.76
CA GLY A 130 -13.06 10.02 4.67
C GLY A 130 -13.88 10.46 5.91
N ARG A 131 -13.26 10.94 7.00
CA ARG A 131 -13.98 11.59 8.12
C ARG A 131 -13.72 13.09 8.25
N GLY A 132 -13.83 13.79 7.12
CA GLY A 132 -14.05 15.24 7.15
C GLY A 132 -15.51 15.58 7.44
N ARG A 133 -16.00 15.38 8.67
CA ARG A 133 -17.23 16.07 9.11
C ARG A 133 -17.32 16.22 10.63
N GLY A 134 -17.10 17.46 11.09
CA GLY A 134 -17.55 17.95 12.39
C GLY A 134 -16.43 18.51 13.27
N GLY A 135 -16.13 19.80 13.12
CA GLY A 135 -15.24 20.53 14.03
C GLY A 135 -14.84 21.87 13.43
N GLU A 136 -15.54 22.92 13.84
CA GLU A 136 -15.42 24.30 13.36
C GLU A 136 -13.99 24.86 13.43
N GLY A 137 -13.55 25.52 12.36
CA GLY A 137 -12.26 26.21 12.35
C GLY A 137 -11.82 26.67 10.97
N ALA A 138 -12.56 27.62 10.38
CA ALA A 138 -12.23 28.39 9.18
C ALA A 138 -12.02 27.60 7.85
N PRO A 139 -12.56 28.06 6.72
CA PRO A 139 -12.34 27.41 5.44
C PRO A 139 -10.91 27.69 4.97
N ARG A 140 -9.95 26.85 5.37
CA ARG A 140 -8.76 26.66 4.53
C ARG A 140 -9.27 25.96 3.28
N LYS A 141 -9.18 26.66 2.15
CA LYS A 141 -9.43 26.12 0.82
C LYS A 141 -8.84 24.71 0.78
N VAL A 142 -9.70 23.71 0.62
CA VAL A 142 -9.27 22.32 0.43
C VAL A 142 -8.48 22.36 -0.87
N ASP A 143 -7.14 22.38 -0.78
CA ASP A 143 -6.28 22.29 -1.94
C ASP A 143 -6.55 20.93 -2.58
N ALA A 144 -7.41 20.92 -3.60
CA ALA A 144 -7.90 19.72 -4.29
C ALA A 144 -6.79 18.92 -5.01
N GLY A 145 -5.52 19.25 -4.75
CA GLY A 145 -4.35 18.75 -5.45
C GLY A 145 -4.31 19.17 -6.92
N ALA A 146 -3.11 19.30 -7.47
CA ALA A 146 -2.96 19.41 -8.91
C ALA A 146 -3.23 18.04 -9.57
N ARG A 147 -3.86 18.05 -10.74
CA ARG A 147 -3.86 16.87 -11.61
C ARG A 147 -2.53 16.83 -12.37
N PRO A 148 -1.69 15.78 -12.18
CA PRO A 148 -0.45 15.67 -12.92
C PRO A 148 -0.71 15.27 -14.39
N ASP A 149 0.15 15.71 -15.30
CA ASP A 149 0.25 15.10 -16.64
C ASP A 149 1.14 13.85 -16.55
N VAL A 150 0.58 12.71 -16.93
CA VAL A 150 1.23 11.40 -16.81
C VAL A 150 1.81 11.00 -18.17
N ALA A 151 3.13 11.03 -18.28
CA ALA A 151 3.89 10.56 -19.44
C ALA A 151 4.68 9.29 -19.11
N GLU A 152 4.99 8.49 -20.13
CA GLU A 152 5.74 7.25 -19.97
C GLU A 152 6.73 7.06 -21.12
N ASP A 153 7.84 6.39 -20.82
CA ASP A 153 8.75 5.81 -21.81
C ASP A 153 9.00 4.33 -21.48
N LYS A 154 9.89 3.65 -22.21
CA LYS A 154 10.15 2.21 -22.02
C LYS A 154 10.65 1.83 -20.61
N LYS A 155 11.23 2.74 -19.85
CA LYS A 155 11.90 2.49 -18.56
C LYS A 155 11.34 3.31 -17.40
N SER A 156 10.64 4.40 -17.67
CA SER A 156 10.20 5.37 -16.65
C SER A 156 8.79 5.87 -16.88
N LEU A 157 8.14 6.20 -15.76
CA LEU A 157 6.90 6.96 -15.70
C LEU A 157 7.22 8.35 -15.13
N PHE A 158 6.58 9.37 -15.70
CA PHE A 158 6.79 10.78 -15.35
C PHE A 158 5.47 11.39 -14.94
N LEU A 159 5.43 11.98 -13.75
CA LEU A 159 4.38 12.93 -13.36
C LEU A 159 4.91 14.35 -13.57
N LYS A 160 4.36 15.05 -14.54
CA LYS A 160 4.65 16.47 -14.74
C LYS A 160 3.68 17.28 -13.90
N LEU A 161 4.24 18.11 -13.03
CA LEU A 161 3.51 18.93 -12.09
C LEU A 161 3.62 20.41 -12.46
N PRO A 162 2.64 21.24 -12.05
CA PRO A 162 2.74 22.67 -12.26
C PRO A 162 4.00 23.24 -11.57
N ARG A 163 4.61 24.26 -12.19
CA ARG A 163 5.89 24.84 -11.73
C ARG A 163 5.90 25.30 -10.27
N ASN A 164 4.75 25.67 -9.70
CA ASN A 164 4.63 26.08 -8.30
C ASN A 164 4.82 24.93 -7.29
N MET A 165 4.93 23.68 -7.76
CA MET A 165 5.25 22.49 -6.96
C MET A 165 6.71 22.04 -7.09
N ALA A 166 7.48 22.63 -8.01
CA ALA A 166 8.88 22.25 -8.22
C ALA A 166 9.71 22.47 -6.94
N GLY A 167 10.51 21.47 -6.57
CA GLY A 167 11.36 21.52 -5.37
C GLY A 167 10.60 21.41 -4.04
N LYS A 168 9.29 21.13 -4.05
CA LYS A 168 8.49 20.91 -2.84
C LYS A 168 8.30 19.43 -2.56
N ASP A 169 8.05 19.11 -1.31
CA ASP A 169 7.57 17.79 -0.92
C ASP A 169 6.08 17.67 -1.23
N VAL A 170 5.69 16.51 -1.76
CA VAL A 170 4.33 16.24 -2.22
C VAL A 170 3.89 14.83 -1.87
N GLU A 171 2.57 14.66 -1.81
CA GLU A 171 1.89 13.37 -1.80
C GLU A 171 1.18 13.15 -3.13
N VAL A 172 1.35 11.97 -3.72
CA VAL A 172 0.56 11.50 -4.87
C VAL A 172 -0.62 10.71 -4.32
N LEU A 173 -1.84 11.02 -4.77
CA LEU A 173 -3.08 10.41 -4.28
C LEU A 173 -3.87 9.79 -5.43
N VAL A 174 -4.48 8.63 -5.18
CA VAL A 174 -5.47 7.99 -6.06
C VAL A 174 -6.78 7.86 -5.30
N ASP A 175 -7.86 8.41 -5.86
CA ASP A 175 -9.19 8.51 -5.21
C ASP A 175 -9.14 9.11 -3.80
N GLY A 176 -8.20 10.04 -3.57
CA GLY A 176 -8.01 10.71 -2.29
C GLY A 176 -7.12 9.97 -1.29
N SER A 177 -6.67 8.75 -1.58
CA SER A 177 -5.72 8.01 -0.73
C SER A 177 -4.28 8.19 -1.22
N PRO A 178 -3.32 8.51 -0.33
CA PRO A 178 -1.92 8.65 -0.71
C PRO A 178 -1.33 7.31 -1.18
N ILE A 179 -0.53 7.36 -2.24
CA ILE A 179 0.15 6.19 -2.82
C ILE A 179 1.67 6.36 -2.84
N PHE A 180 2.16 7.59 -2.65
CA PHE A 180 3.58 7.93 -2.63
C PHE A 180 3.81 9.30 -1.98
N ARG A 181 4.92 9.44 -1.24
CA ARG A 181 5.44 10.71 -0.73
C ARG A 181 6.84 10.95 -1.24
N GLY A 182 7.16 12.17 -1.66
CA GLY A 182 8.51 12.53 -2.05
C GLY A 182 8.63 13.94 -2.60
N SER A 183 9.83 14.31 -3.01
CA SER A 183 10.11 15.64 -3.54
C SER A 183 9.89 15.71 -5.05
N VAL A 184 9.42 16.86 -5.50
CA VAL A 184 9.34 17.18 -6.93
C VAL A 184 10.68 17.70 -7.41
N GLY A 185 11.17 17.20 -8.55
CA GLY A 185 12.37 17.73 -9.19
C GLY A 185 12.27 19.23 -9.44
N ARG A 186 13.43 19.91 -9.52
CA ARG A 186 13.48 21.35 -9.85
C ARG A 186 12.91 21.68 -11.23
N ASP A 187 12.83 20.68 -12.11
CA ASP A 187 12.19 20.71 -13.41
C ASP A 187 10.66 20.55 -13.35
N GLY A 188 10.09 20.33 -12.16
CA GLY A 188 8.65 20.10 -11.97
C GLY A 188 8.23 18.67 -12.29
N VAL A 189 9.16 17.72 -12.36
CA VAL A 189 8.88 16.33 -12.74
C VAL A 189 9.21 15.38 -11.59
N MET A 190 8.30 14.44 -11.33
CA MET A 190 8.60 13.24 -10.53
C MET A 190 8.81 12.06 -11.47
N ARG A 191 9.91 11.32 -11.28
CA ARG A 191 10.29 10.18 -12.12
C ARG A 191 10.20 8.90 -11.30
N PHE A 192 9.47 7.93 -11.83
CA PHE A 192 9.32 6.60 -11.25
C PHE A 192 9.90 5.56 -12.22
N ALA A 193 10.50 4.51 -11.70
CA ALA A 193 10.85 3.37 -12.53
C ALA A 193 9.54 2.74 -13.06
N ARG A 194 9.48 2.39 -14.36
CA ARG A 194 8.25 1.87 -14.97
C ARG A 194 7.77 0.56 -14.36
N ARG A 195 8.67 -0.19 -13.72
CA ARG A 195 8.38 -1.45 -13.01
C ARG A 195 8.22 -1.26 -11.49
N SER A 196 8.02 -0.03 -11.02
CA SER A 196 7.77 0.23 -9.59
C SER A 196 6.28 0.16 -9.29
N ASP A 197 5.94 -0.29 -8.09
CA ASP A 197 4.54 -0.44 -7.64
C ASP A 197 3.77 0.89 -7.72
N VAL A 198 4.48 2.00 -7.46
CA VAL A 198 3.93 3.36 -7.58
C VAL A 198 3.57 3.68 -9.04
N ALA A 199 4.44 3.33 -10.00
CA ALA A 199 4.16 3.53 -11.42
C ALA A 199 2.96 2.69 -11.88
N ASP A 200 2.84 1.45 -11.43
CA ASP A 200 1.71 0.57 -11.77
C ASP A 200 0.40 1.11 -11.21
N ARG A 201 0.37 1.59 -9.95
CA ARG A 201 -0.81 2.24 -9.36
C ARG A 201 -1.23 3.50 -10.11
N ILE A 202 -0.27 4.32 -10.55
CA ILE A 202 -0.54 5.52 -11.34
C ILE A 202 -1.12 5.14 -12.72
N LEU A 203 -0.56 4.12 -13.37
CA LEU A 203 -1.03 3.64 -14.68
C LEU A 203 -2.42 3.02 -14.60
N ASP A 204 -2.71 2.23 -13.57
CA ASP A 204 -4.04 1.68 -13.32
C ASP A 204 -5.05 2.81 -13.08
N ALA A 205 -4.70 3.80 -12.26
CA ALA A 205 -5.55 4.97 -12.04
C ALA A 205 -5.83 5.74 -13.34
N LYS A 206 -4.81 5.94 -14.19
CA LYS A 206 -4.96 6.56 -15.50
C LYS A 206 -5.86 5.74 -16.43
N PHE A 207 -5.64 4.43 -16.52
CA PHE A 207 -6.38 3.52 -17.38
C PHE A 207 -7.85 3.42 -16.98
N ARG A 208 -8.12 3.28 -15.68
CA ARG A 208 -9.47 3.21 -15.11
C ARG A 208 -10.14 4.57 -14.89
N LYS A 209 -9.49 5.68 -15.27
CA LYS A 209 -9.97 7.06 -15.09
C LYS A 209 -10.33 7.40 -13.62
N ARG A 210 -9.57 6.85 -12.67
CA ARG A 210 -9.66 7.16 -11.23
C ARG A 210 -9.08 8.55 -10.96
N ASP A 211 -9.42 9.18 -9.84
CA ASP A 211 -8.95 10.54 -9.55
C ASP A 211 -7.49 10.51 -9.08
N LEU A 212 -6.57 10.93 -9.94
CA LEU A 212 -5.15 11.06 -9.63
C LEU A 212 -4.84 12.53 -9.28
N ARG A 213 -4.33 12.78 -8.07
CA ARG A 213 -4.01 14.10 -7.54
C ARG A 213 -2.60 14.14 -6.96
N VAL A 214 -2.01 15.33 -6.93
CA VAL A 214 -0.77 15.59 -6.20
C VAL A 214 -0.95 16.82 -5.32
N ARG A 215 -0.63 16.68 -4.04
CA ARG A 215 -0.77 17.73 -3.03
C ARG A 215 0.58 18.06 -2.42
N VAL A 216 0.86 19.34 -2.18
CA VAL A 216 2.06 19.76 -1.45
C VAL A 216 1.90 19.37 0.01
N THR A 217 2.90 18.68 0.54
CA THR A 217 3.05 18.44 1.97
C THR A 217 3.78 19.66 2.54
N GLY A 218 3.09 20.39 3.41
CA GLY A 218 3.62 21.62 4.03
C GLY A 218 4.61 21.34 5.13
#